data_AF-A0A0V0UGU5-F1
#
_entry.id   AF-A0A0V0UGU5-F1
#
_cell.length_a   1.000
_cell.length_b   1.000
_cell.length_c   1.000
_cell.angle_alpha   90.00
_cell.angle_beta   90.00
_cell.angle_gamma   90.00
#
_symmetry.space_group_name_H-M   'P 1'
#
loop_
_entity.id
_entity.type
_entity.pdbx_description
1 polymer ?
#
loop_
_entity_poly.entity_id
_entity_poly.type
_entity_poly.pdbx_seq_one_letter_code
_entity_poly.pdbx_strand_id
1 'polypeptide(L)'
;MSTNLNTEIRKAFSGWPLVLNCQSNGANQDKESVCWWFQQNNQTYLIPSNNATLAIIEKANLTLLTVSPEISGYHFICGYQERALRRFEIKVMLCNDDDPCNGRGNCLTYQNDKIAPIVYCKCKDKYFEVTYDKADRITA
;
A
#
# COMPACT_ATOMS: atom_id res chain seq x y z
N MET A 1 -24.33 -9.79 -15.02
CA MET A 1 -25.06 -8.72 -14.29
C MET A 1 -24.02 -7.79 -13.66
N SER A 2 -24.01 -6.50 -14.05
CA SER A 2 -23.07 -5.52 -13.50
C SER A 2 -23.64 -4.97 -12.19
N THR A 3 -23.14 -5.44 -11.05
CA THR A 3 -23.35 -4.75 -9.78
C THR A 3 -22.42 -3.54 -9.76
N ASN A 4 -22.98 -2.33 -9.85
CA ASN A 4 -22.24 -1.08 -9.67
C ASN A 4 -21.66 -1.04 -8.26
N LEU A 5 -20.41 -1.50 -8.11
CA LEU A 5 -19.64 -1.36 -6.89
C LEU A 5 -19.10 0.06 -6.83
N ASN A 6 -19.41 0.76 -5.74
CA ASN A 6 -18.75 2.02 -5.44
C ASN A 6 -17.23 1.77 -5.35
N THR A 7 -16.47 2.53 -6.12
CA THR A 7 -15.01 2.40 -6.17
C THR A 7 -14.40 3.28 -5.08
N GLU A 8 -13.64 2.68 -4.17
CA GLU A 8 -12.92 3.40 -3.11
C GLU A 8 -11.50 3.74 -3.57
N ILE A 9 -11.14 5.03 -3.51
CA ILE A 9 -9.78 5.45 -3.86
C ILE A 9 -8.85 5.23 -2.67
N ARG A 10 -7.79 4.47 -2.87
CA ARG A 10 -6.75 4.21 -1.87
C ARG A 10 -5.44 4.84 -2.32
N LYS A 11 -4.96 5.81 -1.53
CA LYS A 11 -3.67 6.45 -1.76
C LYS A 11 -2.56 5.65 -1.10
N ALA A 12 -1.45 5.49 -1.80
CA ALA A 12 -0.22 4.92 -1.24
C ALA A 12 0.99 5.64 -1.84
N PHE A 13 2.04 5.84 -1.05
CA PHE A 13 3.28 6.38 -1.56
C PHE A 13 4.07 5.31 -2.32
N SER A 14 4.76 5.72 -3.38
CA SER A 14 5.55 4.80 -4.18
C SER A 14 6.63 4.11 -3.34
N GLY A 15 6.76 2.79 -3.46
CA GLY A 15 7.66 1.96 -2.68
C GLY A 15 7.13 1.53 -1.30
N TRP A 16 5.97 2.02 -0.86
CA TRP A 16 5.40 1.67 0.45
C TRP A 16 4.41 0.51 0.31
N PRO A 17 4.22 -0.31 1.36
CA PRO A 17 3.19 -1.32 1.37
C PRO A 17 1.79 -0.69 1.45
N LEU A 18 0.80 -1.35 0.86
CA LEU A 18 -0.61 -0.95 0.95
C LEU A 18 -1.47 -2.15 1.33
N VAL A 19 -2.30 -1.98 2.37
CA VAL A 19 -3.26 -2.99 2.81
C VAL A 19 -4.66 -2.60 2.34
N LEU A 20 -5.32 -3.51 1.63
CA LEU A 20 -6.71 -3.42 1.22
C LEU A 20 -7.52 -4.45 2.00
N ASN A 21 -8.67 -4.03 2.54
CA ASN A 21 -9.50 -4.87 3.42
C ASN A 21 -10.85 -5.17 2.78
N CYS A 22 -11.14 -6.46 2.57
CA CYS A 22 -12.39 -6.92 1.96
C CYS A 22 -13.55 -7.17 2.95
N GLN A 23 -13.42 -6.79 4.23
CA GLN A 23 -14.45 -7.02 5.24
C GLN A 23 -15.83 -6.59 4.73
N SER A 24 -16.79 -7.51 4.80
CA SER A 24 -18.19 -7.21 4.57
C SER A 24 -18.89 -7.18 5.92
N ASN A 25 -19.88 -6.30 6.06
CA ASN A 25 -20.55 -6.00 7.33
C ASN A 25 -21.51 -7.12 7.80
N GLY A 26 -21.30 -8.37 7.38
CA GLY A 26 -22.20 -9.51 7.65
C GLY A 26 -21.59 -10.51 8.63
N ALA A 27 -22.39 -10.93 9.62
CA ALA A 27 -21.96 -11.79 10.73
C ALA A 27 -21.66 -13.27 10.40
N ASN A 28 -21.80 -13.71 9.14
CA ASN A 28 -21.74 -15.13 8.75
C ASN A 28 -20.55 -15.51 7.83
N GLN A 29 -19.44 -14.74 7.86
CA GLN A 29 -18.39 -14.82 6.83
C GLN A 29 -17.21 -15.76 7.12
N ASP A 30 -17.21 -16.47 8.26
CA ASP A 30 -16.07 -17.33 8.66
C ASP A 30 -15.91 -18.63 7.85
N LYS A 31 -16.77 -18.89 6.84
CA LYS A 31 -16.74 -20.13 6.05
C LYS A 31 -16.27 -20.00 4.61
N GLU A 32 -16.27 -18.81 4.02
CA GLU A 32 -15.89 -18.62 2.62
C GLU A 32 -14.60 -17.78 2.48
N SER A 33 -13.61 -18.35 1.80
CA SER A 33 -12.37 -17.67 1.48
C SER A 33 -12.62 -16.53 0.49
N VAL A 34 -12.19 -15.33 0.86
CA VAL A 34 -12.23 -14.17 -0.04
C VAL A 34 -11.22 -14.35 -1.16
N CYS A 35 -11.66 -14.12 -2.39
CA CYS A 35 -10.80 -14.01 -3.56
C CYS A 35 -10.51 -12.55 -3.87
N TRP A 36 -9.35 -12.32 -4.47
CA TRP A 36 -8.91 -11.02 -4.94
C TRP A 36 -8.62 -11.06 -6.43
N TRP A 37 -9.03 -10.01 -7.12
CA TRP A 37 -8.77 -9.80 -8.53
C TRP A 37 -8.14 -8.44 -8.74
N PHE A 38 -7.32 -8.40 -9.77
CA PHE A 38 -6.68 -7.23 -10.30
C PHE A 38 -7.32 -6.89 -11.65
N GLN A 39 -7.67 -5.62 -11.90
CA GLN A 39 -8.25 -5.17 -13.15
C GLN A 39 -7.47 -3.99 -13.75
N GLN A 40 -7.05 -4.17 -15.00
CA GLN A 40 -6.38 -3.18 -15.82
C GLN A 40 -6.87 -3.31 -17.26
N ASN A 41 -7.06 -2.18 -17.97
CA ASN A 41 -7.50 -2.16 -19.37
C ASN A 41 -8.77 -3.01 -19.62
N ASN A 42 -9.70 -2.98 -18.67
CA ASN A 42 -10.92 -3.81 -18.62
C ASN A 42 -10.70 -5.33 -18.53
N GLN A 43 -9.46 -5.82 -18.48
CA GLN A 43 -9.14 -7.22 -18.23
C GLN A 43 -9.02 -7.47 -16.73
N THR A 44 -9.53 -8.60 -16.26
CA THR A 44 -9.55 -8.99 -14.84
C THR A 44 -8.75 -10.26 -14.65
N TYR A 45 -7.86 -10.26 -13.66
CA TYR A 45 -6.92 -11.33 -13.37
C TYR A 45 -7.06 -11.74 -11.91
N LEU A 46 -7.11 -13.04 -11.64
CA LEU A 46 -7.13 -13.56 -10.28
C LEU A 46 -5.75 -13.37 -9.63
N ILE A 47 -5.71 -12.85 -8.41
CA ILE A 47 -4.49 -12.79 -7.60
C ILE A 47 -4.35 -14.12 -6.86
N PRO A 48 -3.32 -14.92 -7.14
CA PRO A 48 -3.11 -16.20 -6.46
C PRO A 48 -2.75 -15.98 -4.98
N SER A 49 -3.29 -16.85 -4.11
CA SER A 49 -3.19 -16.74 -2.65
C SER A 49 -1.80 -16.97 -2.05
N ASN A 50 -0.78 -17.21 -2.87
CA ASN A 50 0.56 -17.63 -2.44
C ASN A 50 1.72 -16.99 -3.24
N ASN A 51 1.48 -15.90 -3.98
CA ASN A 51 2.56 -15.22 -4.71
C ASN A 51 3.25 -14.17 -3.83
N ALA A 52 4.00 -14.67 -2.84
CA ALA A 52 4.68 -13.88 -1.80
C ALA A 52 5.69 -12.84 -2.32
N THR A 53 5.97 -12.81 -3.62
CA THR A 53 6.95 -11.88 -4.19
C THR A 53 6.41 -10.44 -4.29
N LEU A 54 5.09 -10.25 -4.47
CA LEU A 54 4.51 -8.91 -4.67
C LEU A 54 3.23 -8.64 -3.87
N ALA A 55 2.49 -9.69 -3.51
CA ALA A 55 1.25 -9.56 -2.76
C ALA A 55 1.03 -10.72 -1.79
N ILE A 56 0.47 -10.41 -0.62
CA ILE A 56 0.11 -11.38 0.40
C ILE A 56 -1.40 -11.31 0.63
N ILE A 57 -2.06 -12.46 0.63
CA ILE A 57 -3.49 -12.57 0.99
C ILE A 57 -3.58 -13.27 2.34
N GLU A 58 -4.10 -12.55 3.33
CA GLU A 58 -4.34 -13.07 4.68
C GLU A 58 -5.80 -12.83 5.07
N LYS A 59 -6.56 -13.92 5.22
CA LYS A 59 -8.01 -13.89 5.47
C LYS A 59 -8.73 -13.07 4.40
N ALA A 60 -9.20 -11.87 4.74
CA ALA A 60 -9.91 -10.94 3.86
C ALA A 60 -9.03 -9.78 3.36
N ASN A 61 -7.76 -9.71 3.78
CA ASN A 61 -6.86 -8.62 3.45
C ASN A 61 -5.94 -8.99 2.30
N LEU A 62 -5.71 -8.02 1.42
CA LEU A 62 -4.66 -8.06 0.41
C LEU A 62 -3.61 -7.00 0.77
N THR A 63 -2.37 -7.43 0.97
CA THR A 63 -1.24 -6.55 1.17
C THR A 63 -0.41 -6.53 -0.10
N LEU A 64 -0.31 -5.37 -0.74
CA LEU A 64 0.68 -5.10 -1.79
C LEU A 64 1.98 -4.70 -1.08
N LEU A 65 3.05 -5.46 -1.28
CA LEU A 65 4.30 -5.26 -0.53
C LEU A 65 5.05 -4.00 -0.97
N THR A 66 5.02 -3.72 -2.27
CA THR A 66 5.65 -2.54 -2.86
C THR A 66 4.71 -1.98 -3.90
N VAL A 67 4.17 -0.79 -3.66
CA VAL A 67 3.34 -0.08 -4.64
C VAL A 67 4.23 0.68 -5.62
N SER A 68 3.99 0.51 -6.91
CA SER A 68 4.77 1.11 -7.99
C SER A 68 3.92 2.11 -8.79
N PRO A 69 4.47 3.21 -9.35
CA PRO A 69 3.66 4.21 -10.06
C PRO A 69 2.85 3.65 -11.23
N GLU A 70 3.31 2.57 -11.84
CA GLU A 70 2.65 1.85 -12.92
C GLU A 70 1.29 1.27 -12.49
N ILE A 71 1.07 1.03 -11.20
CA ILE A 71 -0.22 0.52 -10.70
C ILE A 71 -1.24 1.62 -10.38
N SER A 72 -0.90 2.89 -10.60
CA SER A 72 -1.83 3.99 -10.40
C SER A 72 -2.98 3.93 -11.42
N GLY A 73 -4.22 4.08 -10.95
CA GLY A 73 -5.45 3.91 -11.72
C GLY A 73 -5.88 2.45 -11.91
N TYR A 74 -5.10 1.48 -11.42
CA TYR A 74 -5.52 0.09 -11.44
C TYR A 74 -6.60 -0.18 -10.39
N HIS A 75 -7.46 -1.14 -10.70
CA HIS A 75 -8.54 -1.54 -9.81
C HIS A 75 -8.26 -2.88 -9.14
N PHE A 76 -8.52 -2.97 -7.84
CA PHE A 76 -8.49 -4.21 -7.08
C PHE A 76 -9.90 -4.52 -6.61
N ILE A 77 -10.35 -5.74 -6.89
CA ILE A 77 -11.70 -6.19 -6.59
C ILE A 77 -11.58 -7.36 -5.65
N CYS A 78 -12.44 -7.41 -4.65
CA CYS A 78 -12.48 -8.52 -3.71
C CYS A 78 -13.90 -9.01 -3.54
N GLY A 79 -14.04 -10.29 -3.21
CA GLY A 79 -15.34 -10.92 -3.01
C GLY A 79 -15.29 -12.44 -3.08
N TYR A 80 -16.46 -13.03 -3.26
CA TYR A 80 -16.66 -14.45 -3.45
C TYR A 80 -16.74 -14.78 -4.94
N GLN A 81 -16.63 -16.07 -5.29
CA GLN A 81 -16.54 -16.55 -6.67
C GLN A 81 -17.61 -15.97 -7.61
N GLU A 82 -18.82 -15.73 -7.10
CA GLU A 82 -19.95 -15.18 -7.88
C GLU A 82 -20.40 -13.78 -7.43
N ARG A 83 -19.74 -13.20 -6.43
CA ARG A 83 -20.18 -11.95 -5.78
C ARG A 83 -19.01 -11.06 -5.39
N ALA A 84 -18.82 -10.00 -6.17
CA ALA A 84 -17.89 -8.94 -5.79
C ALA A 84 -18.46 -8.09 -4.63
N LEU A 85 -17.61 -7.78 -3.66
CA LEU A 85 -17.97 -7.08 -2.41
C LEU A 85 -17.47 -5.63 -2.40
N ARG A 86 -16.21 -5.43 -2.80
CA ARG A 86 -15.59 -4.10 -2.83
C ARG A 86 -14.70 -3.94 -4.05
N ARG A 87 -14.54 -2.69 -4.47
CA ARG A 87 -13.65 -2.27 -5.55
C ARG A 87 -12.81 -1.10 -5.06
N PHE A 88 -11.51 -1.20 -5.24
CA PHE A 88 -10.53 -0.18 -4.87
C PHE A 88 -9.84 0.32 -6.12
N GLU A 89 -9.62 1.62 -6.23
CA GLU A 89 -8.70 2.21 -7.21
C GLU A 89 -7.45 2.67 -6.47
N ILE A 90 -6.27 2.29 -6.98
CA ILE A 90 -5.01 2.73 -6.37
C ILE A 90 -4.59 4.06 -6.96
N LYS A 91 -4.30 5.03 -6.11
CA LYS A 91 -3.63 6.26 -6.50
C LYS A 91 -2.23 6.28 -5.88
N VAL A 92 -1.21 6.15 -6.72
CA VAL A 92 0.18 6.16 -6.25
C VAL A 92 0.67 7.60 -6.16
N MET A 93 1.25 7.95 -5.02
CA MET A 93 1.70 9.30 -4.69
C MET A 93 3.23 9.36 -4.70
N LEU A 94 3.77 10.43 -5.29
CA LEU A 94 5.19 10.79 -5.22
C LEU A 94 5.40 11.97 -4.27
N CYS A 95 6.67 12.35 -4.03
CA CYS A 95 7.02 13.47 -3.16
C CYS A 95 6.40 14.82 -3.58
N ASN A 96 6.08 14.98 -4.86
CA ASN A 96 5.53 16.24 -5.39
C ASN A 96 4.00 16.32 -5.28
N ASP A 97 3.33 15.21 -4.95
CA ASP A 97 1.87 15.14 -4.94
C ASP A 97 1.25 15.40 -3.56
N ASP A 98 2.01 15.12 -2.49
CA ASP A 98 1.59 15.26 -1.08
C ASP A 98 2.84 15.31 -0.18
N ASP A 99 2.65 15.51 1.13
CA ASP A 99 3.73 15.44 2.12
C ASP A 99 3.74 14.09 2.87
N PRO A 100 4.39 13.04 2.34
CA PRO A 100 4.51 11.74 3.02
C PRO A 100 5.21 11.84 4.37
N CYS A 101 6.01 12.89 4.57
CA CYS A 101 6.80 13.07 5.77
C CYS A 101 6.05 13.84 6.84
N ASN A 102 4.83 14.30 6.58
CA ASN A 102 3.97 15.03 7.51
C ASN A 102 4.73 16.15 8.25
N GLY A 103 5.54 16.92 7.51
CA GLY A 103 6.34 18.04 8.01
C GLY A 103 7.63 17.67 8.77
N ARG A 104 7.84 16.38 9.08
CA ARG A 104 8.96 15.89 9.93
C ARG A 104 10.29 15.77 9.20
N GLY A 105 10.29 15.99 7.89
CA GLY A 105 11.43 15.66 7.04
C GLY A 105 11.36 16.31 5.68
N ASN A 106 12.36 16.00 4.86
CA ASN A 106 12.32 16.22 3.43
C ASN A 106 11.94 14.90 2.76
N CYS A 107 10.92 14.94 1.90
CA CYS A 107 10.62 13.82 1.03
C CYS A 107 11.68 13.71 -0.06
N LEU A 108 12.17 12.50 -0.28
CA LEU A 108 13.11 12.18 -1.34
C LEU A 108 12.58 11.00 -2.14
N THR A 109 12.80 11.02 -3.45
CA THR A 109 12.51 9.89 -4.34
C THR A 109 13.84 9.27 -4.73
N TYR A 110 14.04 8.00 -4.37
CA TYR A 110 15.12 7.20 -4.91
C TYR A 110 14.62 6.52 -6.18
N GLN A 111 15.30 6.75 -7.30
CA GLN A 111 14.99 6.13 -8.59
C GLN A 111 16.22 5.35 -9.07
N ASN A 112 16.00 4.12 -9.48
CA ASN A 112 16.99 3.25 -10.08
C ASN A 112 16.29 2.48 -11.21
N ASP A 113 16.92 2.32 -12.36
CA ASP A 113 16.33 1.64 -13.52
C ASP A 113 15.83 0.21 -13.23
N LYS A 114 16.30 -0.40 -12.13
CA LYS A 114 15.93 -1.76 -11.71
C LYS A 114 14.78 -1.83 -10.69
N ILE A 115 14.40 -0.72 -10.06
CA ILE A 115 13.43 -0.72 -8.95
C ILE A 115 12.45 0.44 -9.15
N ALA A 116 11.16 0.17 -8.91
CA ALA A 116 10.14 1.19 -8.77
C ALA A 116 10.64 2.41 -7.96
N PRO A 117 10.33 3.66 -8.36
CA PRO A 117 10.69 4.82 -7.57
C PRO A 117 10.25 4.66 -6.11
N ILE A 118 11.16 4.83 -5.16
CA ILE A 118 10.85 4.69 -3.73
C ILE A 118 10.78 6.08 -3.11
N VAL A 119 9.64 6.41 -2.55
CA VAL A 119 9.46 7.58 -1.69
C VAL A 119 10.00 7.26 -0.31
N TYR A 120 10.86 8.11 0.24
CA TYR A 120 11.32 7.98 1.62
C TYR A 120 11.51 9.35 2.27
N CYS A 121 11.45 9.36 3.60
CA CYS A 121 11.55 10.58 4.39
C CYS A 121 12.92 10.68 5.04
N LYS A 122 13.66 11.74 4.71
CA LYS A 122 14.86 12.13 5.45
C LYS A 122 14.45 13.09 6.56
N CYS A 123 14.55 12.67 7.82
CA CYS A 123 14.27 13.54 8.97
C CYS A 123 15.14 14.80 8.94
N LYS A 124 14.56 15.94 9.38
CA LYS A 124 15.30 17.21 9.53
C LYS A 124 16.31 17.13 10.68
N ASP A 125 15.97 16.39 11.73
CA ASP A 125 16.82 16.23 12.91
C ASP A 125 17.58 14.89 12.88
N LYS A 126 18.81 14.90 13.40
CA LYS A 126 19.56 13.68 13.68
C LYS A 126 18.86 12.92 14.80
N TYR A 127 18.74 11.60 14.67
CA TYR A 127 18.08 10.73 15.65
C TYR A 127 18.73 10.79 17.05
N PHE A 128 19.97 11.28 17.15
CA PHE A 128 20.67 11.65 18.38
C PHE A 128 21.64 12.81 18.11
N GLU A 129 21.44 13.96 18.75
CA GLU A 129 22.55 14.88 19.02
C GLU A 129 23.20 14.42 20.33
N VAL A 130 24.28 13.64 20.23
CA VAL A 130 25.18 13.49 21.38
C VAL A 130 25.99 14.78 21.43
N THR A 131 25.57 15.71 22.28
CA THR A 131 26.42 16.84 22.66
C THR A 131 27.59 16.29 23.47
N TYR A 132 28.75 16.18 22.82
CA TYR A 132 30.01 16.03 23.55
C TYR A 132 30.33 17.37 24.18
N ASP A 133 29.86 17.60 25.40
CA ASP A 133 30.46 18.63 26.24
C ASP A 133 31.92 18.23 26.50
N LYS A 134 32.83 19.19 26.35
CA LYS A 134 34.25 19.03 26.72
C LYS A 134 34.39 18.94 28.25
N ALA A 135 33.89 17.87 28.84
CA ALA A 135 34.23 17.40 30.16
C ALA A 135 33.70 15.98 30.28
N ASP A 136 34.61 15.00 30.29
CA ASP A 136 34.32 13.59 30.54
C ASP A 136 33.41 13.42 31.76
N ARG A 137 32.12 13.13 31.54
CA ARG A 137 31.28 12.27 32.40
C ARG A 137 29.93 12.00 31.74
N ILE A 138 29.74 10.74 31.37
CA ILE A 138 28.43 10.17 31.03
C ILE A 138 27.72 9.87 32.36
N THR A 139 26.56 10.46 32.61
CA THR A 139 25.60 9.94 33.58
C THR A 139 24.29 9.61 32.86
N ALA A 140 23.79 8.40 33.13
CA ALA A 140 22.54 7.83 32.63
C ALA A 140 21.30 8.53 33.21
#